data_AF-A0A951YEA7-F1
#
_entry.id   AF-A0A951YEA7-F1
#
_cell.length_a   1.000
_cell.length_b   1.000
_cell.length_c   1.000
_cell.angle_alpha   90.00
_cell.angle_beta   90.00
_cell.angle_gamma   90.00
#
_symmetry.space_group_name_H-M   'P 1'
#
loop_
_entity.id
_entity.type
_entity.pdbx_description
1 polymer ?
#
loop_
_entity_poly.entity_id
_entity_poly.type
_entity_poly.pdbx_seq_one_letter_code
_entity_poly.pdbx_strand_id
1 'polypeptide(L)'
;MRKYLFSALLLALVAVVSCNKDKNLVKATVVDTGDLASGGCGYLLKLEGEDKPVRPSNLPTAYMHEGFKVKVKFDRDGGGEVCSIYPKYDFIEIIQLTIIKPDLD
;
A
#
# COMPACT_ATOMS: atom_id res chain seq x y z
N MET A 1 26.13 -22.26 34.78
CA MET A 1 25.16 -21.16 34.61
C MET A 1 25.57 -20.14 33.54
N ARG A 2 26.83 -19.69 33.47
CA ARG A 2 27.33 -18.68 32.50
C ARG A 2 27.17 -19.03 31.01
N LYS A 3 27.13 -20.32 30.65
CA LYS A 3 26.95 -20.81 29.26
C LYS A 3 25.53 -20.60 28.71
N TYR A 4 24.52 -20.54 29.59
CA TYR A 4 23.12 -20.32 29.18
C TYR A 4 22.81 -18.84 28.93
N LEU A 5 23.58 -17.93 29.55
CA LEU A 5 23.45 -16.48 29.33
C LEU A 5 23.85 -16.07 27.92
N PHE A 6 24.87 -16.71 27.34
CA PHE A 6 25.28 -16.45 25.95
C PHE A 6 24.25 -16.93 24.93
N SER A 7 23.60 -18.07 25.19
CA SER A 7 22.54 -18.59 24.31
C SER A 7 21.28 -17.72 24.33
N ALA A 8 20.88 -17.23 25.51
CA ALA A 8 19.75 -16.31 25.65
C ALA A 8 19.99 -14.96 24.94
N LEU A 9 21.24 -14.45 24.98
CA LEU A 9 21.60 -13.20 24.32
C LEU A 9 21.59 -13.31 22.78
N LEU A 10 22.02 -14.46 22.25
CA LEU A 10 21.96 -14.75 20.81
C LEU A 10 20.52 -14.86 20.30
N LEU A 11 19.62 -15.50 21.04
CA LEU A 11 18.19 -15.57 20.67
C LEU A 11 17.52 -14.18 20.68
N ALA A 12 17.88 -13.33 21.63
CA ALA A 12 17.34 -11.97 21.72
C ALA A 12 17.74 -11.09 20.53
N LEU A 13 18.97 -11.25 19.99
CA LEU A 13 19.45 -10.48 18.84
C LEU A 13 18.74 -10.87 17.53
N VAL A 14 18.39 -12.15 17.34
CA VAL A 14 17.67 -12.60 16.13
C VAL A 14 16.21 -12.12 16.12
N ALA A 15 15.59 -11.99 17.30
CA ALA A 15 14.21 -11.51 17.42
C ALA A 15 14.04 -10.05 16.96
N VAL A 16 15.06 -9.19 17.14
CA VAL A 16 14.99 -7.77 16.77
C VAL A 16 15.14 -7.56 15.26
N VAL A 17 15.90 -8.41 14.56
CA VAL A 17 16.13 -8.26 13.11
C VAL A 17 14.92 -8.71 12.28
N SER A 18 14.11 -9.64 12.80
CA SER A 18 12.98 -10.23 12.08
C SER A 18 11.75 -9.32 11.98
N CYS A 19 11.61 -8.34 12.89
CA CYS A 19 10.39 -7.54 13.01
C CYS A 19 10.58 -6.12 12.44
N ASN A 20 10.77 -6.01 11.13
CA ASN A 20 10.84 -4.71 10.46
C ASN A 20 9.72 -4.60 9.42
N LYS A 21 8.48 -4.41 9.93
CA LYS A 21 7.26 -4.28 9.11
C LYS A 21 7.33 -3.10 8.14
N ASP A 22 8.15 -2.10 8.43
CA ASP A 22 8.28 -0.86 7.66
C ASP A 22 9.29 -0.91 6.52
N LYS A 23 9.97 -2.04 6.29
CA LYS A 23 10.90 -2.17 5.16
C LYS A 23 10.14 -2.23 3.83
N ASN A 24 10.65 -1.49 2.84
CA ASN A 24 10.19 -1.47 1.44
C ASN A 24 8.77 -0.92 1.22
N LEU A 25 8.38 0.11 1.97
CA LEU A 25 7.14 0.84 1.68
C LEU A 25 7.34 1.75 0.46
N VAL A 26 6.38 1.75 -0.45
CA VAL A 26 6.32 2.59 -1.63
C VAL A 26 5.49 3.84 -1.30
N LYS A 27 5.99 5.01 -1.68
CA LYS A 27 5.24 6.26 -1.54
C LYS A 27 4.13 6.32 -2.58
N ALA A 28 2.96 6.79 -2.18
CA ALA A 28 1.82 6.95 -3.06
C ALA A 28 0.97 8.15 -2.65
N THR A 29 0.23 8.68 -3.62
CA THR A 29 -0.79 9.70 -3.39
C THR A 29 -2.16 9.12 -3.72
N VAL A 30 -3.12 9.34 -2.83
CA VAL A 30 -4.52 8.96 -3.06
C VAL A 30 -5.15 9.90 -4.08
N VAL A 31 -5.83 9.33 -5.08
CA VAL A 31 -6.53 10.05 -6.14
C VAL A 31 -7.98 9.59 -6.19
N ASP A 32 -8.91 10.48 -5.92
CA ASP A 32 -10.35 10.29 -6.04
C ASP A 32 -10.77 10.49 -7.50
N THR A 33 -11.22 9.41 -8.11
CA THR A 33 -11.71 9.39 -9.50
C THR A 33 -13.24 9.44 -9.57
N GLY A 34 -13.91 9.67 -8.44
CA GLY A 34 -15.37 9.72 -8.32
C GLY A 34 -16.02 8.37 -8.08
N ASP A 35 -17.35 8.41 -7.93
CA ASP A 35 -18.14 7.26 -7.51
C ASP A 35 -18.08 6.08 -8.48
N LEU A 36 -17.86 4.88 -7.92
CA LEU A 36 -17.90 3.60 -8.62
C LEU A 36 -19.23 3.39 -9.38
N ALA A 37 -20.34 3.79 -8.75
CA ALA A 37 -21.69 3.64 -9.32
C ALA A 37 -21.92 4.52 -10.55
N SER A 38 -21.18 5.62 -10.67
CA SER A 38 -21.25 6.56 -11.79
C SER A 38 -20.21 6.25 -12.88
N GLY A 39 -19.52 5.11 -12.76
CA GLY A 39 -18.48 4.66 -13.70
C GLY A 39 -17.05 5.09 -13.33
N GLY A 40 -16.85 5.80 -12.21
CA GLY A 40 -15.53 6.12 -11.68
C GLY A 40 -14.80 4.89 -11.15
N CYS A 41 -13.50 5.02 -10.85
CA CYS A 41 -12.70 3.95 -10.24
C CYS A 41 -12.61 4.08 -8.71
N GLY A 42 -13.34 5.03 -8.11
CA GLY A 42 -13.24 5.34 -6.68
C GLY A 42 -11.88 5.95 -6.34
N TYR A 43 -11.33 5.53 -5.20
CA TYR A 43 -10.02 5.96 -4.76
C TYR A 43 -8.93 5.08 -5.34
N LEU A 44 -7.98 5.70 -6.04
CA LEU A 44 -6.79 5.08 -6.60
C LEU A 44 -5.54 5.51 -5.85
N LEU A 45 -4.46 4.76 -6.05
CA LEU A 45 -3.13 5.08 -5.56
C LEU A 45 -2.20 5.37 -6.73
N LYS A 46 -1.70 6.61 -6.79
CA LYS A 46 -0.62 7.00 -7.69
C LYS A 46 0.71 6.70 -7.01
N LEU A 47 1.30 5.56 -7.33
CA LEU A 47 2.59 5.12 -6.79
C LEU A 47 3.73 5.98 -7.36
N GLU A 48 4.69 6.38 -6.52
CA GLU A 48 5.89 7.07 -6.99
C GLU A 48 6.74 6.15 -7.86
N GLY A 49 7.07 6.61 -9.08
CA GLY A 49 7.84 5.84 -10.04
C GLY A 49 7.02 5.00 -11.02
N GLU A 50 5.68 4.99 -10.90
CA GLU A 50 4.79 4.31 -11.85
C GLU A 50 3.91 5.29 -12.62
N ASP A 51 3.72 5.04 -13.91
CA ASP A 51 2.94 5.91 -14.79
C ASP A 51 1.42 5.72 -14.59
N LYS A 52 0.98 4.50 -14.31
CA LYS A 52 -0.44 4.19 -14.12
C LYS A 52 -0.80 4.13 -12.63
N PRO A 53 -1.96 4.68 -12.23
CA PRO A 53 -2.47 4.46 -10.89
C PRO A 53 -2.99 3.03 -10.74
N VAL A 54 -3.04 2.56 -9.50
CA VAL A 54 -3.58 1.23 -9.14
C VAL A 54 -4.75 1.40 -8.19
N ARG A 55 -5.70 0.46 -8.21
CA ARG A 55 -6.84 0.46 -7.31
C ARG A 55 -6.56 -0.43 -6.10
N PRO A 56 -6.55 0.08 -4.87
CA PRO A 56 -6.54 -0.77 -3.69
C PRO A 56 -7.88 -1.50 -3.52
N SER A 57 -7.84 -2.82 -3.32
CA SER A 57 -9.04 -3.60 -3.00
C SER A 57 -9.62 -3.28 -1.61
N ASN A 58 -8.79 -2.76 -0.70
CA ASN A 58 -9.10 -2.57 0.71
C ASN A 58 -8.51 -1.25 1.28
N LEU A 59 -8.82 -0.09 0.67
CA LEU A 59 -8.40 1.21 1.23
C LEU A 59 -9.19 1.56 2.50
N PRO A 60 -8.54 1.74 3.67
CA PRO A 60 -9.25 2.14 4.87
C PRO A 60 -9.80 3.57 4.76
N THR A 61 -10.99 3.81 5.33
CA THR A 61 -11.70 5.10 5.25
C THR A 61 -10.86 6.30 5.73
N ALA A 62 -9.94 6.09 6.67
CA ALA A 62 -9.03 7.13 7.16
C ALA A 62 -8.10 7.71 6.08
N TYR A 63 -7.95 7.03 4.94
CA TYR A 63 -7.09 7.44 3.83
C TYR A 63 -7.90 7.81 2.57
N MET A 64 -9.23 7.74 2.61
CA MET A 64 -10.11 8.02 1.46
C MET A 64 -10.31 9.53 1.29
N HIS A 65 -9.22 10.24 1.00
CA HIS A 65 -9.21 11.68 0.78
C HIS A 65 -8.31 12.03 -0.39
N GLU A 66 -8.80 12.89 -1.29
CA GLU A 66 -8.03 13.36 -2.44
C GLU A 66 -6.69 13.98 -2.01
N GLY A 67 -5.60 13.60 -2.69
CA GLY A 67 -4.27 14.13 -2.45
C GLY A 67 -3.59 13.61 -1.18
N PHE A 68 -4.20 12.67 -0.43
CA PHE A 68 -3.61 12.16 0.80
C PHE A 68 -2.35 11.34 0.52
N LYS A 69 -1.23 11.69 1.17
CA LYS A 69 0.06 11.02 0.98
C LYS A 69 0.21 9.83 1.92
N VAL A 70 0.57 8.68 1.36
CA VAL A 70 0.69 7.42 2.09
C VAL A 70 1.97 6.68 1.71
N LYS A 71 2.40 5.81 2.62
CA LYS A 71 3.40 4.78 2.38
C LYS A 71 2.70 3.43 2.45
N VAL A 72 2.82 2.65 1.37
CA VAL A 72 2.10 1.38 1.18
C VAL A 72 3.02 0.20 0.95
N LYS A 73 2.60 -0.96 1.42
CA LYS A 73 3.08 -2.27 0.97
C LYS A 73 1.88 -3.02 0.41
N PHE A 74 2.07 -3.66 -0.73
CA PHE A 74 0.99 -4.33 -1.43
C PHE A 74 1.49 -5.53 -2.21
N ASP A 75 0.54 -6.41 -2.52
CA ASP A 75 0.73 -7.56 -3.39
C ASP A 75 -0.07 -7.34 -4.68
N ARG A 76 0.51 -7.81 -5.80
CA ARG A 76 -0.10 -7.79 -7.13
C ARG A 76 -0.56 -9.20 -7.49
N ASP A 77 -1.84 -9.36 -7.79
CA ASP A 77 -2.37 -10.63 -8.29
C ASP A 77 -2.50 -10.65 -9.83
N GLY A 78 -2.19 -9.52 -10.49
CA GLY A 78 -2.33 -9.33 -11.94
C GLY A 78 -3.78 -9.15 -12.41
N GLY A 79 -4.73 -9.14 -11.48
CA GLY A 79 -6.12 -8.81 -11.72
C GLY A 79 -6.33 -7.30 -11.88
N GLY A 80 -7.43 -6.95 -12.53
CA GLY A 80 -7.81 -5.57 -12.72
C GLY A 80 -9.18 -5.46 -13.35
N GLU A 81 -9.67 -4.24 -13.44
CA GLU A 81 -10.97 -3.95 -14.03
C GLU A 81 -10.87 -2.74 -14.95
N VAL A 82 -11.79 -2.67 -15.92
CA VAL A 82 -11.92 -1.49 -16.77
C VAL A 82 -12.83 -0.50 -16.08
N CYS A 83 -12.33 0.69 -15.79
CA CYS A 83 -13.10 1.76 -15.16
C CYS A 83 -12.79 3.12 -15.81
N SER A 84 -13.68 4.10 -15.60
CA SER A 84 -13.51 5.42 -16.20
C SER A 84 -12.57 6.27 -15.35
N ILE A 85 -11.39 6.55 -15.89
CA ILE A 85 -10.54 7.64 -15.41
C ILE A 85 -10.68 8.74 -16.45
N TYR A 86 -11.48 9.75 -16.13
CA TYR A 86 -11.80 10.82 -17.07
C TYR A 86 -10.52 11.31 -17.80
N PRO A 87 -10.51 11.36 -19.15
CA PRO A 87 -11.66 11.24 -20.06
C PRO A 87 -11.82 9.85 -20.72
N LYS A 88 -11.15 8.78 -20.26
CA LYS A 88 -11.13 7.48 -20.95
C LYS A 88 -11.42 6.31 -20.00
N TYR A 89 -11.85 5.20 -20.58
CA TYR A 89 -11.79 3.91 -19.89
C TYR A 89 -10.35 3.39 -19.98
N ASP A 90 -9.78 2.99 -18.85
CA ASP A 90 -8.50 2.30 -18.79
C ASP A 90 -8.63 1.04 -17.94
N PHE A 91 -7.77 0.07 -18.21
CA PHE A 91 -7.63 -1.10 -17.37
C PHE A 91 -6.76 -0.72 -16.17
N ILE A 92 -7.36 -0.81 -14.98
CA ILE A 92 -6.71 -0.48 -13.72
C ILE A 92 -6.46 -1.77 -12.95
N GLU A 93 -5.18 -1.97 -12.64
CA GLU A 93 -4.74 -3.08 -11.81
C GLU A 93 -5.28 -2.90 -10.39
N ILE A 94 -5.78 -4.00 -9.82
CA ILE A 94 -6.21 -4.05 -8.43
C ILE A 94 -5.08 -4.61 -7.59
N ILE A 95 -4.73 -3.92 -6.50
CA ILE A 95 -3.69 -4.37 -5.56
C ILE A 95 -4.31 -4.66 -4.19
N GLN A 96 -3.69 -5.58 -3.45
CA GLN A 96 -4.07 -5.89 -2.09
C GLN A 96 -3.11 -5.22 -1.13
N LEU A 97 -3.62 -4.28 -0.30
CA LEU A 97 -2.77 -3.59 0.66
C LEU A 97 -2.46 -4.51 1.84
N THR A 98 -1.17 -4.73 2.08
CA THR A 98 -0.67 -5.40 3.29
C THR A 98 -0.44 -4.38 4.41
N ILE A 99 0.10 -3.20 4.07
CA ILE A 99 0.42 -2.13 5.01
C ILE A 99 0.08 -0.79 4.35
N ILE A 100 -0.53 0.11 5.11
CA ILE A 100 -0.75 1.51 4.73
C ILE A 100 -0.55 2.38 5.97
N LYS A 101 0.18 3.49 5.81
CA LYS A 101 0.34 4.52 6.84
C LYS A 101 0.46 5.92 6.22
N PRO A 102 0.15 6.98 6.96
CA PRO A 102 0.37 8.34 6.48
C PRO A 102 1.85 8.57 6.14
N ASP A 103 2.12 9.32 5.07
CA ASP A 103 3.46 9.86 4.82
C ASP A 103 3.58 11.20 5.55
N LEU A 104 4.21 11.17 6.74
CA LEU A 104 4.40 12.34 7.61
C LEU A 104 5.78 13.00 7.41
N ASP A 105 6.49 12.63 6.34
CA ASP A 105 7.78 13.22 5.97
C ASP A 105 7.63 14.66 5.46
#